data_AF-A0A974TFK8-F1
#
_entry.id   AF-A0A974TFK8-F1
#
_cell.length_a   1.000
_cell.length_b   1.000
_cell.length_c   1.000
_cell.angle_alpha   90.00
_cell.angle_beta   90.00
_cell.angle_gamma   90.00
#
_symmetry.space_group_name_H-M   'P 1'
#
loop_
_entity.id
_entity.type
_entity.pdbx_description
1 polymer ?
#
loop_
_entity_poly.entity_id
_entity_poly.type
_entity_poly.pdbx_seq_one_letter_code
_entity_poly.pdbx_strand_id
1 'polypeptide(L)' 'MYAPDLPPLLQSLLATLADINFAYERERDKLSTSTRDMNLKIRLLEKLKQHHRQRREPYLQQLAILQERIRRMC' A
#
# COMPACT_ATOMS: atom_id res chain seq x y z
N MET A 1 -6.02 23.07 -20.57
CA MET A 1 -6.72 23.05 -19.27
C MET A 1 -5.82 22.31 -18.29
N TYR A 2 -5.24 23.01 -17.31
CA TYR A 2 -4.50 22.40 -16.21
C TYR A 2 -5.51 22.12 -15.09
N ALA A 3 -5.60 20.89 -14.60
CA ALA A 3 -6.40 20.59 -13.42
C ALA A 3 -5.50 20.73 -12.19
N PRO A 4 -5.58 21.85 -11.44
CA PRO A 4 -4.62 22.18 -10.38
C PRO A 4 -4.65 21.20 -9.20
N ASP A 5 -5.72 20.43 -9.07
CA ASP A 5 -5.92 19.49 -7.95
C ASP A 5 -5.33 18.10 -8.21
N LEU A 6 -4.91 17.79 -9.44
CA LEU A 6 -4.38 16.48 -9.80
C LEU A 6 -3.02 16.17 -9.15
N PRO A 7 -2.04 17.09 -9.12
CA PRO A 7 -0.75 16.85 -8.49
C PRO A 7 -0.85 16.63 -6.96
N PRO A 8 -1.60 17.44 -6.18
CA PRO A 8 -1.81 17.18 -4.75
C PRO A 8 -2.50 15.85 -4.47
N LEU A 9 -3.52 15.48 -5.25
CA LEU A 9 -4.22 14.21 -5.09
C LEU A 9 -3.29 13.00 -5.34
N LEU A 10 -2.47 13.07 -6.39
CA LEU A 10 -1.49 12.03 -6.70
C LEU A 10 -0.48 11.87 -5.55
N GLN A 11 0.05 12.98 -5.03
CA GLN A 11 0.98 12.96 -3.90
C GLN A 11 0.35 12.36 -2.65
N SER A 12 -0.90 12.73 -2.31
CA SER A 12 -1.62 12.16 -1.18
C SER A 12 -1.82 10.65 -1.31
N LEU A 13 -2.13 10.17 -2.53
CA LEU A 13 -2.30 8.74 -2.79
C LEU A 13 -0.99 7.96 -2.63
N LEU A 14 0.11 8.51 -3.17
CA LEU A 14 1.43 7.91 -3.07
C LEU A 14 1.94 7.90 -1.62
N ALA A 15 1.70 8.98 -0.86
CA ALA A 15 2.02 9.04 0.56
C ALA A 15 1.26 7.96 1.35
N THR A 16 -0.05 7.84 1.12
CA THR A 16 -0.88 6.81 1.77
C THR A 16 -0.38 5.40 1.45
N LEU A 17 -0.02 5.12 0.20
CA LEU A 17 0.56 3.84 -0.21
C LEU A 17 1.91 3.57 0.47
N ALA A 18 2.76 4.58 0.59
CA ALA A 18 4.05 4.48 1.28
C ALA A 18 3.87 4.15 2.76
N ASP A 19 2.94 4.81 3.45
CA ASP A 19 2.62 4.54 4.85
C ASP A 19 2.13 3.10 5.06
N ILE A 20 1.27 2.60 4.17
CA ILE A 20 0.77 1.22 4.22
C ILE A 20 1.90 0.20 4.01
N ASN A 21 2.82 0.46 3.07
CA ASN A 21 3.98 -0.40 2.83
C ASN A 21 4.93 -0.40 4.04
N PHE A 22 5.21 0.78 4.61
CA PHE A 22 6.10 0.91 5.75
C PHE A 22 5.55 0.26 7.01
N ALA A 23 4.24 0.39 7.26
CA ALA A 23 3.58 -0.31 8.36
C ALA A 23 3.70 -1.84 8.22
N TYR A 24 3.49 -2.37 7.01
CA TYR A 24 3.66 -3.79 6.73
C TYR A 24 5.08 -4.28 6.98
N GLU A 25 6.10 -3.56 6.49
CA GLU A 25 7.50 -3.93 6.71
C GLU A 25 7.85 -3.95 8.20
N ARG A 26 7.44 -2.92 8.93
CA ARG A 26 7.65 -2.84 10.39
C ARG A 26 6.99 -4.00 11.13
N GLU A 27 5.75 -4.35 10.78
CA GLU A 27 5.03 -5.48 11.40
C GLU A 27 5.66 -6.83 11.04
N ARG A 28 6.12 -7.00 9.80
CA ARG A 28 6.81 -8.20 9.33
C ARG A 28 8.12 -8.42 10.10
N ASP A 29 8.89 -7.37 10.32
CA ASP A 29 10.17 -7.44 11.01
C ASP A 29 9.97 -7.73 12.51
N LYS A 30 8.93 -7.16 13.14
CA LYS A 30 8.51 -7.51 14.50
C LYS A 30 8.11 -8.98 14.64
N LEU A 31 7.27 -9.50 13.73
CA LEU A 31 6.87 -10.92 13.75
C LEU A 31 8.06 -11.85 13.52
N SER A 32 9.01 -11.40 12.71
CA SER A 32 10.22 -12.16 12.40
C SER A 32 11.16 -12.32 13.60
N THR A 33 11.21 -11.31 14.47
CA THR A 33 12.06 -11.29 15.67
C THR A 33 11.35 -11.84 16.93
N SER A 34 10.03 -11.75 17.02
CA SER A 34 9.28 -12.08 18.24
C SER A 34 8.80 -13.53 18.36
N THR A 35 8.74 -14.31 17.27
CA THR A 35 8.04 -15.61 17.28
C THR A 35 9.03 -16.78 17.24
N ARG A 36 9.05 -17.61 18.30
CA ARG A 36 9.88 -18.83 18.39
C ARG A 36 9.29 -20.04 17.66
N ASP A 37 7.97 -20.11 17.55
CA ASP A 37 7.29 -21.17 16.80
C ASP A 37 7.22 -20.80 15.31
N MET A 38 7.89 -21.61 14.48
CA MET A 38 8.00 -21.39 13.05
C MET A 38 6.66 -21.55 12.31
N ASN A 39 5.81 -22.49 12.74
CA ASN A 39 4.51 -22.71 12.10
C ASN A 39 3.53 -21.58 12.40
N LEU A 40 3.51 -21.10 13.65
CA LEU A 40 2.73 -19.92 14.02
C LEU A 40 3.24 -18.67 13.30
N LYS A 41 4.56 -18.50 13.20
CA LYS A 41 5.18 -17.39 12.45
C LYS A 41 4.75 -17.37 10.99
N ILE A 42 4.77 -18.51 10.29
CA ILE A 42 4.35 -18.61 8.89
C ILE A 42 2.87 -18.19 8.74
N ARG A 43 1.98 -18.71 9.60
CA ARG A 43 0.55 -18.35 9.56
C ARG A 43 0.31 -16.86 9.79
N LEU A 44 1.01 -16.27 10.75
CA LEU A 44 0.91 -14.83 11.04
C LEU A 44 1.43 -13.98 9.88
N LEU A 45 2.54 -14.38 9.26
CA LEU A 45 3.10 -13.67 8.09
C LEU A 45 2.17 -13.72 6.88
N GLU A 46 1.54 -14.86 6.60
CA GLU A 46 0.57 -14.97 5.50
C GLU A 46 -0.68 -14.13 5.76
N LYS A 47 -1.19 -14.13 6.99
CA LYS A 47 -2.31 -13.25 7.38
C LYS A 47 -1.93 -11.77 7.24
N LEU A 48 -0.74 -11.39 7.68
CA LEU A 48 -0.23 -10.02 7.56
C LEU A 48 -0.12 -9.60 6.09
N LYS A 49 0.40 -10.47 5.23
CA LYS A 49 0.52 -10.25 3.78
C LYS A 49 -0.84 -10.11 3.10
N GLN A 50 -1.82 -10.94 3.46
CA GLN A 50 -3.18 -10.83 2.95
C GLN A 50 -3.81 -9.50 3.35
N HIS A 51 -3.71 -9.12 4.63
CA HIS A 51 -4.22 -7.85 5.13
C HIS A 51 -3.56 -6.65 4.44
N HIS A 52 -2.23 -6.68 4.25
CA HIS A 52 -1.51 -5.65 3.51
C HIS A 52 -2.01 -5.50 2.08
N ARG A 53 -2.20 -6.62 1.35
CA ARG A 53 -2.77 -6.60 0.00
C ARG A 53 -4.16 -5.97 -0.03
N GLN A 54 -5.05 -6.42 0.84
CA GLN A 54 -6.42 -5.91 0.93
C GLN A 54 -6.46 -4.41 1.22
N ARG A 55 -5.58 -3.92 2.10
CA ARG A 55 -5.48 -2.48 2.40
C ARG A 55 -4.93 -1.67 1.24
N ARG A 56 -4.01 -2.24 0.44
CA ARG A 56 -3.34 -1.54 -0.67
C ARG A 56 -4.20 -1.47 -1.94
N GLU A 57 -5.00 -2.50 -2.20
CA GLU A 57 -5.83 -2.67 -3.40
C GLU A 57 -6.65 -1.43 -3.79
N PRO A 58 -7.47 -0.82 -2.90
CA PRO A 58 -8.31 0.32 -3.31
C PRO A 58 -7.48 1.54 -3.76
N TYR A 59 -6.33 1.76 -3.14
CA TYR A 59 -5.45 2.88 -3.51
C TYR A 59 -4.72 2.63 -4.82
N LEU A 60 -4.38 1.37 -5.14
CA LEU A 60 -3.83 1.03 -6.46
C LEU A 60 -4.85 1.22 -7.58
N GLN A 61 -6.12 0.87 -7.33
CA GLN A 61 -7.20 1.10 -8.28
C GLN A 61 -7.41 2.61 -8.53
N GLN A 62 -7.44 3.41 -7.47
CA GLN A 62 -7.53 4.86 -7.57
C GLN A 62 -6.33 5.46 -8.31
N LEU A 63 -5.12 4.95 -8.07
CA LEU A 63 -3.91 5.39 -8.76
C LEU A 63 -3.99 5.09 -10.26
N ALA A 64 -4.46 3.91 -10.65
CA ALA A 64 -4.61 3.53 -12.05
C ALA A 64 -5.60 4.45 -12.79
N ILE A 65 -6.76 4.73 -12.17
CA ILE A 65 -7.77 5.65 -12.72
C ILE A 65 -7.17 7.06 -12.87
N LEU A 66 -6.44 7.53 -11.86
CA LEU A 66 -5.83 8.86 -11.87
C LEU A 66 -4.76 8.98 -12.96
N GLN A 67 -3.90 7.98 -13.11
CA GLN A 67 -2.89 7.94 -14.17
C GLN A 67 -3.51 7.90 -15.57
N GLU A 68 -4.60 7.17 -15.75
CA GLU A 68 -5.32 7.15 -17.02
C GLU A 68 -5.92 8.53 -17.35
N ARG A 69 -6.49 9.23 -16.37
CA ARG A 69 -6.99 10.60 -16.55
C ARG A 69 -5.89 11.56 -16.96
N ILE A 70 -4.72 11.51 -16.30
CA ILE A 70 -3.55 12.32 -16.67
C ILE A 70 -3.15 12.03 -18.12
N ARG A 71 -3.04 10.75 -18.49
CA ARG A 71 -2.63 10.34 -19.84
C ARG A 71 -3.59 10.84 -20.92
N ARG A 72 -4.89 10.92 -20.64
CA ARG A 72 -5.90 11.42 -21.59
C ARG A 72 -5.92 12.95 -21.70
N MET A 73 -5.29 13.68 -20.78
CA MET A 73 -5.24 15.15 -20.76
C MET A 73 -3.97 15.72 -21.41
N CYS A 74 -2.88 14.94 -21.44
CA CYS A 74 -1.65 15.24 -22.16
C CYS A 74 -1.75 14.82 -23.63
#